data_AF-A0A9X3PNK3-F1
#
_entry.id   AF-A0A9X3PNK3-F1
#
_cell.length_a   1.000
_cell.length_b   1.000
_cell.length_c   1.000
_cell.angle_alpha   90.00
_cell.angle_beta   90.00
_cell.angle_gamma   90.00
#
_symmetry.space_group_name_H-M   'P 1'
#
loop_
_entity.id
_entity.type
_entity.pdbx_description
1 polymer ?
#
loop_
_entity_poly.entity_id
_entity_poly.type
_entity_poly.pdbx_seq_one_letter_code
_entity_poly.pdbx_strand_id
1 'polypeptide(L)'
;MQSLNVQRPGMPDLQFSLFVLALCTSEVPSLNVPVSLRNAIFDRCWALVNESPAPTNPEERVLDLRSGTEVTLEAIVGTIRTLLAEAGISTLTWDHPPSEPTRTSTPEALPLIERMHKLYPGLRDVADRAEHAD
;
A
#
# COMPACT_ATOMS: atom_id res chain seq x y z
N MET A 1 0.73 -11.03 -10.73
CA MET A 1 -0.62 -10.68 -10.27
C MET A 1 -0.82 -11.00 -8.81
N GLN A 2 -0.90 -9.96 -7.99
CA GLN A 2 -1.21 -10.05 -6.56
C GLN A 2 -2.70 -9.77 -6.34
N SER A 3 -3.27 -10.36 -5.29
CA SER A 3 -4.70 -10.20 -4.98
C SER A 3 -4.97 -10.13 -3.48
N LEU A 4 -6.01 -9.39 -3.10
CA LEU A 4 -6.49 -9.28 -1.72
C LEU A 4 -8.01 -9.43 -1.67
N ASN A 5 -8.51 -10.39 -0.90
CA ASN A 5 -9.94 -10.49 -0.62
C ASN A 5 -10.34 -9.42 0.42
N VAL A 6 -11.26 -8.52 0.05
CA VAL A 6 -11.66 -7.37 0.86
C VAL A 6 -12.35 -7.77 2.17
N GLN A 7 -13.06 -8.90 2.17
CA GLN A 7 -13.83 -9.38 3.32
C GLN A 7 -13.00 -10.30 4.22
N ARG A 8 -12.03 -11.01 3.64
CA ARG A 8 -11.15 -11.95 4.35
C ARG A 8 -9.69 -11.70 3.95
N PRO A 9 -9.12 -10.57 4.35
CA PRO A 9 -7.79 -10.15 3.89
C PRO A 9 -6.64 -10.97 4.51
N GLY A 10 -6.91 -11.78 5.55
CA GLY A 10 -5.89 -12.59 6.23
C GLY A 10 -4.86 -11.77 7.01
N MET A 11 -5.16 -10.51 7.29
CA MET A 11 -4.30 -9.59 8.03
C MET A 11 -5.13 -8.74 9.01
N PRO A 12 -4.52 -8.15 10.05
CA PRO A 12 -5.21 -7.26 10.98
C PRO A 12 -5.81 -6.05 10.29
N ASP A 13 -6.88 -5.50 10.87
CA ASP A 13 -7.63 -4.37 10.32
C ASP A 13 -6.77 -3.11 10.09
N LEU A 14 -5.81 -2.85 10.98
CA LEU A 14 -4.86 -1.75 10.80
C LEU A 14 -4.00 -1.95 9.54
N GLN A 15 -3.46 -3.16 9.37
CA GLN A 15 -2.65 -3.51 8.21
C GLN A 15 -3.48 -3.46 6.93
N PHE A 16 -4.70 -3.99 6.96
CA PHE A 16 -5.64 -3.93 5.85
C PHE A 16 -5.93 -2.49 5.44
N SER A 17 -6.29 -1.64 6.41
CA SER A 17 -6.65 -0.24 6.15
C SER A 17 -5.48 0.53 5.53
N LEU A 18 -4.30 0.45 6.14
CA LEU A 18 -3.10 1.12 5.64
C LEU A 18 -2.71 0.61 4.25
N PHE A 19 -2.81 -0.70 4.02
CA PHE A 19 -2.48 -1.30 2.73
C PHE A 19 -3.42 -0.83 1.62
N VAL A 20 -4.74 -0.86 1.84
CA VAL A 20 -5.72 -0.40 0.85
C VAL A 20 -5.58 1.10 0.59
N LEU A 21 -5.34 1.91 1.62
CA LEU A 21 -5.12 3.35 1.46
C LEU A 21 -3.85 3.64 0.66
N ALA A 22 -2.76 2.93 0.94
CA ALA A 22 -1.52 3.04 0.16
C ALA A 22 -1.73 2.63 -1.30
N LEU A 23 -2.50 1.58 -1.57
CA LEU A 23 -2.88 1.22 -2.94
C LEU A 23 -3.71 2.32 -3.61
N CYS A 24 -4.62 2.97 -2.88
CA CYS A 24 -5.44 4.05 -3.41
C CYS A 24 -4.61 5.30 -3.78
N THR A 25 -3.54 5.59 -3.03
CA THR A 25 -2.64 6.71 -3.32
C THR A 25 -1.47 6.33 -4.22
N SER A 26 -1.29 5.04 -4.51
CA SER A 26 -0.30 4.57 -5.45
C SER A 26 -0.69 4.86 -6.91
N GLU A 27 0.32 5.07 -7.73
CA GLU A 27 0.16 5.23 -9.18
C GLU A 27 0.10 3.89 -9.93
N VAL A 28 -0.25 2.78 -9.25
CA VAL A 28 -0.28 1.45 -9.86
C VAL A 28 -1.39 1.39 -10.93
N PRO A 29 -1.03 1.27 -12.23
CA PRO A 29 -2.00 1.37 -13.33
C PRO A 29 -2.85 0.10 -13.45
N SER A 30 -2.31 -1.05 -13.06
CA SER A 30 -2.98 -2.34 -13.09
C SER A 30 -3.99 -2.56 -11.96
N LEU A 31 -4.06 -1.65 -10.98
CA LEU A 31 -4.98 -1.82 -9.85
C LEU A 31 -6.43 -1.68 -10.34
N ASN A 32 -7.25 -2.70 -10.08
CA ASN A 32 -8.64 -2.82 -10.52
C ASN A 32 -9.64 -1.87 -9.81
N VAL A 33 -9.14 -0.77 -9.24
CA VAL A 33 -9.93 0.27 -8.59
C VAL A 33 -9.80 1.54 -9.44
N PRO A 34 -10.89 2.12 -9.96
CA PRO A 34 -10.84 3.37 -10.71
C PRO A 34 -10.29 4.53 -9.86
N VAL A 35 -9.53 5.44 -10.47
CA VAL A 35 -8.90 6.58 -9.76
C VAL A 35 -9.93 7.41 -8.98
N SER A 36 -11.13 7.63 -9.54
CA SER A 36 -12.21 8.34 -8.85
C SER A 36 -12.65 7.66 -7.56
N LEU A 37 -12.71 6.33 -7.56
CA LEU A 37 -13.04 5.54 -6.36
C LEU A 37 -11.88 5.53 -5.36
N ARG A 38 -10.62 5.44 -5.83
CA ARG A 38 -9.43 5.56 -4.97
C ARG A 38 -9.43 6.88 -4.20
N ASN A 39 -9.70 7.99 -4.91
CA ASN A 39 -9.80 9.31 -4.31
C ASN A 39 -10.94 9.37 -3.28
N ALA A 40 -12.13 8.88 -3.65
CA ALA A 40 -13.28 8.87 -2.76
C ALA A 40 -13.09 8.02 -1.49
N ILE A 41 -12.38 6.89 -1.59
CA ILE A 41 -12.00 6.06 -0.43
C ILE A 41 -11.10 6.88 0.49
N PHE A 42 -10.01 7.44 -0.05
CA PHE A 42 -9.06 8.19 0.76
C PHE A 42 -9.70 9.44 1.38
N ASP A 43 -10.48 10.22 0.62
CA ASP A 43 -11.11 11.45 1.11
C ASP A 43 -12.09 11.17 2.25
N ARG A 44 -12.88 10.09 2.15
CA ARG A 44 -13.79 9.68 3.23
C ARG A 44 -13.03 9.16 4.45
N CYS A 45 -11.99 8.36 4.27
CA CYS A 45 -11.15 7.92 5.39
C CYS A 45 -10.41 9.09 6.05
N TRP A 46 -9.96 10.08 5.28
CA TRP A 46 -9.32 11.30 5.78
C TRP A 46 -10.25 12.09 6.69
N ALA A 47 -11.51 12.29 6.27
CA ALA A 47 -12.51 13.02 7.04
C ALA A 47 -12.89 12.35 8.38
N LEU A 48 -12.55 11.07 8.58
CA LEU A 48 -12.77 10.38 9.86
C LEU A 48 -11.70 10.71 10.91
N VAL A 49 -10.52 11.17 10.49
CA VAL A 49 -9.38 11.42 11.38
C VAL A 49 -8.90 12.87 11.38
N ASN A 50 -9.22 13.64 10.35
CA ASN A 50 -8.79 15.02 10.19
C ASN A 50 -9.99 15.95 10.04
N GLU A 51 -9.88 17.15 10.59
CA GLU A 51 -10.89 18.21 10.46
C GLU A 51 -10.74 18.99 9.14
N SER A 52 -9.56 18.96 8.52
CA SER A 52 -9.25 19.62 7.25
C SER A 52 -9.66 18.75 6.06
N PRO A 53 -9.86 19.33 4.86
CA PRO A 53 -10.00 18.55 3.64
C PRO A 53 -8.70 17.77 3.33
N ALA A 54 -8.86 16.66 2.60
CA ALA A 54 -7.73 15.85 2.16
C ALA A 54 -6.76 16.65 1.26
N PRO A 55 -5.45 16.41 1.35
CA PRO A 55 -4.48 17.07 0.48
C PRO A 55 -4.77 16.80 -1.00
N THR A 56 -4.57 17.84 -1.81
CA THR A 56 -4.69 17.76 -3.27
C THR A 56 -3.44 17.16 -3.91
N ASN A 57 -2.26 17.37 -3.29
CA ASN A 57 -1.01 16.77 -3.72
C ASN A 57 -0.98 15.28 -3.34
N PRO A 58 -0.84 14.34 -4.30
CA PRO A 58 -0.77 12.91 -4.02
C PRO A 58 0.32 12.51 -3.03
N GLU A 59 1.47 13.18 -3.05
CA GLU A 59 2.59 12.86 -2.14
C GLU A 59 2.28 13.17 -0.67
N GLU A 60 1.33 14.08 -0.43
CA GLU A 60 0.88 14.47 0.91
C GLU A 60 -0.30 13.62 1.41
N ARG A 61 -0.87 12.77 0.54
CA ARG A 61 -2.00 11.88 0.89
C ARG A 61 -1.52 10.69 1.71
N VAL A 62 -1.14 10.97 2.95
CA VAL A 62 -0.71 9.99 3.94
C VAL A 62 -1.67 10.03 5.13
N LEU A 63 -2.31 8.91 5.43
CA LEU A 63 -3.22 8.81 6.57
C LEU A 63 -2.45 8.37 7.82
N ASP A 64 -2.37 9.24 8.83
CA ASP A 64 -1.77 8.89 10.13
C ASP A 64 -2.85 8.32 11.07
N LEU A 65 -2.71 7.05 11.43
CA LEU A 65 -3.63 6.34 12.33
C LEU A 65 -3.07 6.15 13.74
N ARG A 66 -1.90 6.71 14.06
CA ARG A 66 -1.25 6.51 15.37
C ARG A 66 -2.07 7.05 16.54
N SER A 67 -2.82 8.13 16.33
CA SER A 67 -3.76 8.71 17.30
C SER A 67 -5.17 8.14 17.19
N GLY A 68 -5.41 7.19 16.27
CA GLY A 68 -6.71 6.59 16.05
C GLY A 68 -7.15 5.69 17.21
N THR A 69 -8.44 5.69 17.49
CA THR A 69 -9.06 4.71 18.41
C THR A 69 -9.46 3.45 17.65
N GLU A 70 -9.80 2.38 18.38
CA GLU A 70 -10.37 1.16 17.77
C GLU A 70 -11.66 1.47 16.98
N VAL A 71 -12.49 2.38 17.48
CA VAL A 71 -13.71 2.86 16.79
C VAL A 71 -13.37 3.58 15.49
N THR A 72 -12.31 4.39 15.49
CA THR A 72 -11.82 5.07 14.29
C THR A 72 -11.36 4.05 13.24
N LEU A 73 -10.63 3.02 13.67
CA LEU A 73 -10.17 1.96 12.79
C LEU A 73 -11.35 1.16 12.20
N GLU A 74 -12.34 0.80 13.03
CA GLU A 74 -13.56 0.12 12.58
C GLU A 74 -14.30 0.96 11.52
N ALA A 75 -14.45 2.27 11.76
CA ALA A 75 -15.09 3.18 10.82
C ALA A 75 -14.33 3.27 9.48
N ILE A 76 -12.99 3.26 9.51
CA ILE A 76 -12.16 3.24 8.30
C ILE A 76 -12.36 1.93 7.53
N VAL A 77 -12.27 0.78 8.20
CA VAL A 77 -12.48 -0.54 7.58
C VAL A 77 -13.88 -0.63 6.97
N GLY A 78 -14.89 -0.22 7.72
CA GLY A 78 -16.28 -0.19 7.27
C GLY A 78 -16.47 0.70 6.03
N THR A 79 -15.85 1.88 6.02
CA THR A 79 -15.86 2.80 4.88
C THR A 79 -15.23 2.15 3.65
N ILE A 80 -14.03 1.59 3.79
CA ILE A 80 -13.33 0.91 2.69
C ILE A 80 -14.18 -0.22 2.11
N ARG A 81 -14.69 -1.10 2.97
CA ARG A 81 -15.50 -2.27 2.55
C ARG A 81 -16.77 -1.85 1.85
N THR A 82 -17.46 -0.83 2.38
CA THR A 82 -18.71 -0.32 1.80
C THR A 82 -18.47 0.23 0.40
N LEU A 83 -17.49 1.10 0.23
CA LEU A 83 -17.23 1.75 -1.06
C LEU A 83 -16.77 0.77 -2.13
N LEU A 84 -15.95 -0.21 -1.75
CA LEU A 84 -15.55 -1.27 -2.66
C LEU A 84 -16.73 -2.18 -3.02
N ALA A 85 -17.59 -2.52 -2.06
CA ALA A 85 -18.78 -3.33 -2.30
C ALA A 85 -19.80 -2.63 -3.21
N GLU A 86 -20.03 -1.32 -3.01
CA GLU A 86 -20.89 -0.49 -3.87
C GLU A 86 -20.40 -0.46 -5.32
N ALA A 87 -19.08 -0.51 -5.51
CA ALA A 87 -18.46 -0.61 -6.83
C ALA A 87 -18.38 -2.05 -7.38
N GLY A 88 -18.91 -3.04 -6.66
CA GLY A 88 -18.85 -4.45 -7.04
C GLY A 88 -17.47 -5.11 -6.89
N ILE A 89 -16.55 -4.47 -6.15
CA ILE A 89 -15.17 -4.93 -5.96
C ILE A 89 -15.08 -5.74 -4.65
N SER A 90 -15.01 -7.06 -4.78
CA SER A 90 -14.81 -7.98 -3.63
C SER A 90 -13.36 -8.42 -3.45
N THR A 91 -12.55 -8.28 -4.51
CA THR A 91 -11.13 -8.64 -4.54
C THR A 91 -10.35 -7.52 -5.22
N LEU A 92 -9.34 -6.99 -4.53
CA LEU A 92 -8.37 -6.08 -5.14
C LEU A 92 -7.34 -6.91 -5.90
N THR A 93 -7.00 -6.49 -7.11
CA THR A 93 -5.97 -7.12 -7.93
C THR A 93 -5.06 -6.05 -8.49
N TRP A 94 -3.75 -6.30 -8.45
CA TRP A 94 -2.75 -5.41 -9.02
C TRP A 94 -1.52 -6.21 -9.45
N ASP A 95 -0.81 -5.67 -10.43
CA ASP A 95 0.52 -6.11 -10.82
C ASP A 95 1.51 -5.02 -10.42
N HIS A 96 2.33 -5.35 -9.42
CA HIS A 96 3.56 -4.61 -9.19
C HIS A 96 4.70 -5.56 -9.52
N PRO A 97 5.20 -5.60 -10.77
CA PRO A 97 6.48 -6.25 -11.01
C PRO A 97 7.51 -5.55 -10.09
N PRO A 98 8.43 -6.28 -9.46
CA PRO A 98 9.54 -5.66 -8.74
C PRO A 98 10.20 -4.65 -9.67
N SER A 99 10.20 -3.37 -9.30
CA SER A 99 10.93 -2.37 -10.06
C SER A 99 12.38 -2.37 -9.60
N GLU A 100 13.31 -2.25 -10.56
CA GLU A 100 14.70 -1.96 -10.27
C GLU A 100 14.82 -0.76 -9.31
N PRO A 101 15.74 -0.79 -8.31
CA PRO A 101 15.97 0.33 -7.43
C PRO A 101 16.31 1.59 -8.24
N THR A 102 15.38 2.54 -8.32
CA THR A 102 15.59 3.79 -9.08
C THR A 102 16.47 4.80 -8.35
N ARG A 103 16.71 4.60 -7.04
CA ARG A 103 17.60 5.45 -6.25
C ARG A 103 18.98 4.83 -6.16
N THR A 104 19.97 5.50 -6.74
CA THR A 104 21.38 5.26 -6.42
C THR A 104 21.57 5.49 -4.93
N SER A 105 22.09 4.46 -4.23
CA SER A 105 22.42 4.57 -2.81
C SER A 105 23.39 5.73 -2.59
N THR A 106 23.25 6.42 -1.46
CA THR A 106 24.17 7.51 -1.13
C THR A 106 25.57 6.96 -0.86
N PRO A 107 26.64 7.77 -1.03
CA PRO A 107 28.01 7.32 -0.75
C PRO A 107 28.20 6.77 0.67
N GLU A 108 27.46 7.31 1.65
CA GLU A 108 27.48 6.89 3.06
C GLU A 108 26.80 5.54 3.28
N ALA A 109 25.87 5.16 2.39
CA ALA A 109 25.16 3.89 2.44
C ALA A 109 25.96 2.73 1.82
N LEU A 110 26.89 3.01 0.91
CA LEU A 110 27.75 1.99 0.27
C LEU A 110 28.50 1.08 1.27
N PRO A 111 29.20 1.59 2.30
CA PRO A 111 29.89 0.74 3.26
C PRO A 111 28.92 -0.06 4.16
N LEU A 112 27.67 0.37 4.30
CA LEU A 112 26.63 -0.42 4.98
C LEU A 112 26.16 -1.57 4.10
N ILE A 113 25.91 -1.32 2.82
CA ILE A 113 25.51 -2.32 1.83
C ILE A 113 26.60 -3.39 1.68
N GLU A 114 27.87 -3.01 1.59
CA GLU A 114 28.99 -3.95 1.53
C GLU A 114 29.09 -4.83 2.79
N ARG A 115 28.84 -4.24 3.97
CA ARG A 115 28.81 -5.00 5.23
C ARG A 115 27.64 -5.97 5.26
N MET A 116 26.46 -5.55 4.82
CA MET A 116 25.29 -6.43 4.72
C MET A 116 25.54 -7.60 3.79
N HIS A 117 26.18 -7.38 2.62
CA HIS A 117 26.56 -8.44 1.70
C HIS A 117 27.54 -9.45 2.30
N LYS A 118 28.48 -9.01 3.16
CA LYS A 118 29.41 -9.91 3.86
C LYS A 118 28.72 -10.72 4.96
N LEU A 119 27.75 -10.15 5.64
CA LEU A 119 27.03 -10.78 6.75
C LEU A 119 25.96 -11.77 6.25
N TYR A 120 25.35 -11.49 5.10
CA TYR A 120 24.27 -12.27 4.51
C TYR A 120 24.56 -12.60 3.04
N PRO A 121 25.52 -13.49 2.76
CA PRO A 121 25.94 -13.80 1.39
C PRO A 121 24.84 -14.45 0.53
N GLY A 122 23.72 -14.88 1.12
CA GLY A 122 22.56 -15.45 0.43
C GLY A 122 21.41 -14.47 0.11
N LEU A 123 21.51 -13.19 0.52
CA LEU A 123 20.43 -12.21 0.25
C LEU A 123 20.33 -11.82 -1.24
N ARG A 124 21.27 -12.28 -2.06
CA ARG A 124 21.28 -12.05 -3.51
C ARG A 124 20.14 -12.79 -4.25
N ASP A 125 19.55 -13.83 -3.65
CA ASP A 125 18.79 -14.82 -4.43
C ASP A 125 17.25 -14.71 -4.33
N VAL A 126 16.71 -13.63 -3.75
CA VAL A 126 15.25 -13.37 -3.77
C VAL A 126 14.86 -12.44 -4.91
N ALA A 127 15.78 -11.63 -5.44
CA ALA A 127 15.54 -10.78 -6.61
C ALA A 127 15.80 -11.52 -7.93
N ASP A 128 16.87 -12.31 -8.03
CA ASP A 128 17.26 -12.97 -9.30
C ASP A 128 16.47 -14.26 -9.61
N ARG A 129 15.85 -14.92 -8.62
CA ARG A 129 15.14 -16.20 -8.83
C ARG A 129 13.82 -16.06 -9.61
N ALA A 130 13.33 -14.84 -9.83
CA ALA A 130 12.17 -14.60 -10.68
C ALA A 130 12.52 -14.58 -12.19
N GLU A 131 13.81 -14.57 -12.56
CA GLU A 131 14.24 -14.39 -13.95
C GLU A 131 14.59 -15.69 -14.70
N HIS A 132 14.55 -16.86 -14.05
CA HIS A 132 14.97 -18.15 -14.65
C HIS A 132 13.99 -19.32 -14.41
N ALA A 133 12.69 -19.06 -14.24
CA ALA A 133 11.67 -20.11 -14.27
C ALA A 133 10.94 -20.10 -15.61
N ASP A 134 11.58 -20.67 -16.62
CA ASP A 134 10.99 -21.20 -17.86
C ASP A 134 11.10 -22.73 -17.82
#